data_AF-A0AAE3KF24-F1
#
_entry.id   AF-A0AAE3KF24-F1
#
_cell.length_a   1.000
_cell.length_b   1.000
_cell.length_c   1.000
_cell.angle_alpha   90.00
_cell.angle_beta   90.00
_cell.angle_gamma   90.00
#
_symmetry.space_group_name_H-M   'P 1'
#
loop_
_entity.id
_entity.type
_entity.pdbx_description
1 polymer ?
#
loop_
_entity_poly.entity_id
_entity_poly.type
_entity_poly.pdbx_seq_one_letter_code
_entity_poly.pdbx_strand_id
1 'polypeptide(L)'
;MRTRHFWLVSAEDENQIFAIGMEITHDDDQEAVIFRRDPLTRRTIFGVHESAAQALNRYGTMLPMKLVWQDCGNDHRCLSGLPADALARGDHG
;
A
#
# COMPACT_ATOMS: atom_id res chain seq x y z
N MET A 1 18.43 5.24 -8.72
CA MET A 1 16.99 4.96 -8.50
C MET A 1 16.85 3.78 -7.56
N ARG A 2 16.09 3.93 -6.49
CA ARG A 2 15.78 2.88 -5.49
C ARG A 2 14.27 2.79 -5.34
N THR A 3 13.75 1.57 -5.17
CA THR A 3 12.34 1.35 -4.86
C THR A 3 12.20 0.59 -3.54
N ARG A 4 11.16 0.93 -2.78
CA ARG A 4 10.80 0.25 -1.53
C ARG A 4 9.29 0.08 -1.45
N HIS A 5 8.84 -1.10 -1.04
CA HIS A 5 7.42 -1.37 -0.86
C HIS A 5 7.02 -1.05 0.57
N PHE A 6 5.79 -0.59 0.74
CA PHE A 6 5.20 -0.37 2.05
C PHE A 6 3.70 -0.69 2.03
N TRP A 7 3.17 -0.99 3.20
CA TRP A 7 1.73 -1.11 3.42
C TRP A 7 1.26 0.00 4.36
N LEU A 8 0.07 0.52 4.09
CA LEU A 8 -0.71 1.26 5.06
C LEU A 8 -1.69 0.29 5.71
N VAL A 9 -1.56 0.12 7.01
CA VAL A 9 -2.33 -0.84 7.80
C VAL A 9 -3.06 -0.14 8.94
N SER A 10 -4.09 -0.78 9.49
CA SER A 10 -4.72 -0.30 10.72
C SER A 10 -3.72 -0.17 11.85
N ALA A 11 -3.79 0.94 12.61
CA ALA A 11 -2.96 1.10 13.80
C ALA A 11 -3.31 0.08 14.90
N GLU A 12 -4.54 -0.42 14.90
CA GLU A 12 -5.09 -1.38 15.87
C GLU A 12 -4.78 -2.84 15.51
N ASP A 13 -4.66 -3.15 14.22
CA ASP A 13 -4.40 -4.50 13.70
C ASP A 13 -3.62 -4.45 12.38
N GLU A 14 -2.35 -4.83 12.41
CA GLU A 14 -1.46 -4.75 11.26
C GLU A 14 -1.78 -5.77 10.16
N ASN A 15 -2.65 -6.76 10.43
CA ASN A 15 -3.16 -7.67 9.40
C ASN A 15 -4.24 -7.02 8.51
N GLN A 16 -4.79 -5.88 8.92
CA GLN A 16 -5.78 -5.15 8.15
C GLN A 16 -5.09 -4.14 7.24
N ILE A 17 -4.78 -4.60 6.02
CA ILE A 17 -4.15 -3.79 4.99
C ILE A 17 -5.19 -2.86 4.36
N PHE A 18 -4.99 -1.55 4.51
CA PHE A 18 -5.83 -0.53 3.89
C PHE A 18 -5.39 -0.22 2.45
N ALA A 19 -4.08 -0.09 2.24
CA ALA A 19 -3.49 0.16 0.93
C ALA A 19 -2.06 -0.39 0.85
N ILE A 20 -1.60 -0.66 -0.36
CA ILE A 20 -0.20 -0.97 -0.63
C ILE A 20 0.43 0.18 -1.41
N GLY A 21 1.74 0.35 -1.29
CA GLY A 21 2.43 1.37 -2.05
C GLY A 21 3.88 1.00 -2.34
N MET A 22 4.44 1.78 -3.27
CA MET A 22 5.84 1.75 -3.62
C MET A 22 6.37 3.17 -3.56
N GLU A 23 7.41 3.36 -2.77
CA GLU A 23 8.20 4.58 -2.75
C GLU A 23 9.36 4.43 -3.73
N ILE A 24 9.54 5.45 -4.57
CA ILE A 24 10.56 5.57 -5.59
C ILE A 24 11.43 6.75 -5.19
N THR A 25 12.74 6.53 -5.10
CA THR A 25 13.71 7.59 -4.86
C THR A 25 14.66 7.68 -6.05
N HIS A 26 14.81 8.86 -6.62
CA HIS A 26 15.71 9.16 -7.73
C HIS A 26 16.46 10.46 -7.47
N ASP A 27 17.78 10.36 -7.33
CA ASP A 27 18.66 11.48 -6.96
C ASP A 27 18.14 12.24 -5.73
N ASP A 28 17.60 13.45 -5.90
CA ASP A 28 17.00 14.27 -4.83
C ASP A 28 15.46 14.22 -4.78
N ASP A 29 14.83 13.49 -5.70
CA ASP A 29 13.38 13.34 -5.79
C ASP A 29 12.88 12.06 -5.12
N GLN A 30 11.72 12.19 -4.46
CA GLN A 30 11.01 11.11 -3.80
C GLN A 30 9.53 11.17 -4.21
N GLU A 31 8.99 10.01 -4.53
CA GLU A 31 7.58 9.85 -4.84
C GLU A 31 7.06 8.54 -4.26
N ALA A 32 5.78 8.50 -3.90
CA ALA A 32 5.11 7.28 -3.49
C ALA A 32 3.83 7.07 -4.32
N VAL A 33 3.74 5.90 -4.93
CA VAL A 33 2.54 5.44 -5.61
C VAL A 33 1.78 4.50 -4.69
N ILE A 34 0.50 4.79 -4.48
CA ILE A 34 -0.42 4.01 -3.66
C ILE A 34 -1.43 3.31 -4.57
N PHE A 35 -1.70 2.06 -4.24
CA PHE A 35 -2.80 1.26 -4.77
C PHE A 35 -3.71 0.83 -3.63
N ARG A 36 -5.02 1.01 -3.82
CA ARG A 36 -6.05 0.47 -2.94
C ARG A 36 -7.21 -0.06 -3.74
N ARG A 37 -7.78 -1.18 -3.29
CA ARG A 37 -9.10 -1.63 -3.73
C ARG A 37 -10.13 -1.23 -2.67
N ASP A 38 -11.14 -0.46 -3.08
CA ASP A 38 -12.25 -0.15 -2.19
C ASP A 38 -13.08 -1.43 -1.95
N PRO A 39 -13.23 -1.90 -0.71
CA PRO A 39 -13.95 -3.14 -0.42
C PRO A 39 -15.45 -3.04 -0.71
N LEU A 40 -16.04 -1.84 -0.65
CA LEU A 40 -17.47 -1.62 -0.88
C LEU A 40 -17.77 -1.52 -2.37
N THR A 41 -17.03 -0.70 -3.09
CA THR A 41 -17.31 -0.41 -4.51
C THR A 41 -16.53 -1.32 -5.46
N ARG A 42 -15.56 -2.09 -4.96
CA ARG A 42 -14.57 -2.88 -5.71
C ARG A 42 -13.73 -2.05 -6.69
N ARG A 43 -13.85 -0.72 -6.66
CA ARG A 43 -13.10 0.18 -7.51
C ARG A 43 -11.65 0.22 -7.07
N THR A 44 -10.78 0.31 -8.07
CA THR A 44 -9.37 0.55 -7.85
C THR A 44 -9.13 2.05 -7.70
N ILE A 45 -8.42 2.42 -6.64
CA ILE A 45 -8.01 3.78 -6.35
C ILE A 45 -6.49 3.82 -6.42
N PHE A 46 -5.97 4.77 -7.20
CA PHE A 46 -4.56 5.05 -7.32
C PHE A 46 -4.27 6.48 -6.85
N GLY A 47 -3.13 6.67 -6.22
CA GLY A 47 -2.66 7.99 -5.77
C GLY A 47 -1.16 8.12 -5.92
N VAL A 48 -0.69 9.34 -6.21
CA VAL A 48 0.73 9.71 -6.21
C VAL A 48 0.93 10.76 -5.13
N HIS A 49 2.00 10.61 -4.36
CA HIS A 49 2.37 11.45 -3.22
C HIS A 49 3.87 11.77 -3.28
N GLU A 50 4.30 12.82 -2.60
CA GLU A 50 5.74 13.17 -2.49
C GLU A 50 6.53 12.18 -1.63
N SER A 51 5.85 11.38 -0.80
CA SER A 51 6.50 10.32 -0.01
C SER A 51 5.46 9.38 0.57
N ALA A 52 5.91 8.23 1.06
CA ALA A 52 5.08 7.30 1.80
C ALA A 52 4.57 7.92 3.11
N ALA A 53 5.35 8.81 3.74
CA ALA A 53 4.93 9.59 4.91
C ALA A 53 3.78 10.56 4.57
N GLN A 54 3.85 11.23 3.41
CA GLN A 54 2.76 12.10 2.95
C GLN A 54 1.49 11.29 2.65
N ALA A 55 1.63 10.10 2.07
CA ALA A 55 0.51 9.18 1.86
C ALA A 55 -0.12 8.74 3.20
N LEU A 56 0.71 8.35 4.18
CA LEU A 56 0.24 8.02 5.53
C LEU A 56 -0.51 9.21 6.15
N ASN A 57 0.03 10.43 6.05
CA ASN A 57 -0.64 11.61 6.58
C ASN A 57 -2.02 11.80 5.95
N ARG A 58 -2.13 11.68 4.62
CA ARG A 58 -3.40 11.83 3.91
C ARG A 58 -4.46 10.83 4.38
N TYR A 59 -4.13 9.54 4.41
CA TYR A 59 -5.10 8.49 4.76
C TYR A 59 -5.29 8.36 6.27
N GLY A 60 -4.26 8.68 7.04
CA GLY A 60 -4.25 8.72 8.51
C GLY A 60 -5.15 9.81 9.10
N THR A 61 -5.52 10.83 8.31
CA THR A 61 -6.51 11.84 8.75
C THR A 61 -7.90 11.26 8.97
N MET A 62 -8.27 10.20 8.24
CA MET A 62 -9.60 9.60 8.30
C MET A 62 -9.67 8.44 9.30
N LEU A 63 -8.59 7.66 9.41
CA LEU A 63 -8.51 6.46 10.24
C LEU A 63 -7.13 6.35 10.87
N PRO A 64 -6.98 5.85 12.11
CA PRO A 64 -5.68 5.59 12.71
C PRO A 64 -4.91 4.54 11.90
N MET A 65 -3.86 4.97 11.19
CA MET A 65 -3.08 4.13 10.28
C MET A 65 -1.61 4.07 10.69
N LYS A 66 -0.92 3.02 10.27
CA LYS A 66 0.53 2.87 10.37
C LYS A 66 1.12 2.57 9.00
N LEU A 67 2.37 2.99 8.81
CA LEU A 67 3.18 2.64 7.65
C LEU A 67 4.13 1.51 8.04
N VAL A 68 4.06 0.40 7.31
CA VAL A 68 4.94 -0.76 7.49
C VAL A 68 5.75 -0.97 6.23
N TRP A 69 7.08 -0.84 6.34
CA TRP A 69 7.99 -1.13 5.25
C TRP A 69 8.11 -2.64 5.02
N GLN A 70 8.07 -3.05 3.76
CA GLN A 70 8.22 -4.44 3.38
C GLN A 70 9.63 -4.66 2.82
N ASP A 71 10.44 -5.46 3.51
CA ASP A 71 11.77 -5.87 3.03
C ASP A 71 11.62 -7.03 2.06
N CYS A 72 11.26 -6.69 0.83
CA CYS A 72 10.93 -7.69 -0.18
C CYS A 72 12.13 -8.27 -0.92
N GLY A 73 13.34 -7.70 -0.78
CA GLY A 73 14.49 -8.11 -1.60
C GLY A 73 14.12 -8.21 -3.09
N ASN A 74 14.60 -9.25 -3.77
CA ASN A 74 14.18 -9.65 -5.14
C ASN A 74 13.01 -10.65 -5.14
N ASP A 75 12.41 -10.95 -3.99
CA ASP A 75 11.38 -11.98 -3.89
C ASP A 75 9.99 -11.39 -4.19
N HIS A 76 9.45 -11.75 -5.35
CA HIS A 76 8.12 -11.32 -5.83
C HIS A 76 6.98 -11.76 -4.90
N ARG A 77 7.26 -12.69 -3.97
CA ARG A 77 6.29 -13.22 -3.00
C ARG A 77 5.90 -12.23 -1.91
N CYS A 78 6.64 -11.15 -1.75
CA CYS A 78 6.33 -10.12 -0.76
C CYS A 78 4.98 -9.42 -1.04
N LEU A 79 4.54 -9.38 -2.31
CA LEU A 79 3.21 -8.92 -2.72
C LEU A 79 2.14 -10.04 -2.62
N SER A 80 2.55 -11.29 -2.44
CA SER A 80 1.65 -12.45 -2.26
C SER A 80 1.19 -12.67 -0.82
N GLY A 81 1.72 -11.90 0.14
CA GLY A 81 1.23 -11.82 1.52
C GLY A 81 -0.02 -10.96 1.69
N LEU A 82 -0.54 -10.36 0.61
CA LEU A 82 -1.87 -9.79 0.62
C LEU A 82 -2.85 -10.92 0.92
N PRO A 83 -3.75 -10.77 1.91
CA PRO A 83 -4.80 -11.77 2.09
C PRO A 83 -5.49 -11.94 0.74
N ALA A 84 -5.80 -13.18 0.35
CA ALA A 84 -6.43 -13.47 -0.95
C ALA A 84 -7.67 -12.58 -1.19
N ASP A 85 -8.30 -12.14 -0.09
CA ASP A 85 -9.45 -11.24 -0.06
C ASP A 85 -9.13 -9.78 -0.44
N ALA A 86 -7.88 -9.32 -0.30
CA ALA A 86 -7.43 -7.98 -0.73
C ALA A 86 -7.27 -7.87 -2.26
N LEU A 87 -7.06 -9.00 -2.95
CA LEU A 87 -6.85 -9.04 -4.40
C LEU A 87 -7.91 -9.82 -5.20
N ALA A 88 -8.68 -10.72 -4.60
CA ALA A 88 -9.61 -11.56 -5.34
C ALA A 88 -10.91 -11.84 -4.59
N ARG A 89 -11.99 -11.21 -5.05
CA ARG A 89 -13.27 -11.93 -5.28
C ARG A 89 -13.81 -11.57 -6.66
N GLY A 90 -13.10 -12.09 -7.66
CA GLY A 90 -13.65 -12.36 -8.98
C GLY A 90 -13.42 -13.84 -9.24
N ASP A 91 -14.30 -14.69 -8.73
CA ASP A 91 -14.42 -16.07 -9.18
C ASP A 91 -15.92 -16.38 -9.35
N HIS A 92 -16.34 -16.47 -10.60
CA HIS A 92 -17.61 -17.03 -11.03
C HIS A 92 -17.30 -17.95 -12.22
N GLY A 93 -17.25 -19.24 -11.90
CA GLY A 93 -17.24 -20.37 -12.83
C GLY A 93 -17.72 -21.60 -12.08
#